data_AF-A0A7Y3ADI7-F1
#
_entry.id   AF-A0A7Y3ADI7-F1
#
_cell.length_a   1.000
_cell.length_b   1.000
_cell.length_c   1.000
_cell.angle_alpha   90.00
_cell.angle_beta   90.00
_cell.angle_gamma   90.00
#
_symmetry.space_group_name_H-M   'P 1'
#
loop_
_entity.id
_entity.type
_entity.pdbx_description
1 polymer ?
#
loop_
_entity_poly.entity_id
_entity_poly.type
_entity_poly.pdbx_seq_one_letter_code
_entity_poly.pdbx_strand_id
1 'polypeptide(L)'
;NLNYNQSGAIVTNMMVERMAAPGGPTGGKIVIPGSDKEPESFAFVQCAGSRDETHLEYCSHICCMATFKQMNYIREQYPEAKIYVFYIDLRTPGKYEKFREKLMADENATFIKGKVADTVIEADGGVTVIAEDAVTGERIQQSVDLAVLATGMQPSLADGGAPAGLALDTNSFVLSDFNKGFIGAGCAKKAADVVTTAQSSTAAALKAIQVSRR
;
A
#
# COMPACT_ATOMS: atom_id res chain seq x y z
N ASN A 1 -7.18 3.32 14.65
CA ASN A 1 -7.56 1.93 14.93
C ASN A 1 -6.54 0.90 14.45
N LEU A 2 -5.44 1.28 13.77
CA LEU A 2 -4.41 0.31 13.38
C LEU A 2 -3.12 0.44 14.20
N ASN A 3 -3.15 1.27 15.25
CA ASN A 3 -2.08 1.46 16.25
C ASN A 3 -0.67 1.65 15.67
N TYR A 4 -0.58 2.26 14.49
CA TYR A 4 0.68 2.69 13.89
C TYR A 4 1.43 3.64 14.85
N ASN A 5 2.76 3.52 14.90
CA ASN A 5 3.68 4.19 15.84
C ASN A 5 3.56 3.78 17.32
N GLN A 6 2.73 2.79 17.69
CA GLN A 6 2.64 2.30 19.07
C GLN A 6 3.46 1.03 19.32
N SER A 7 3.86 0.28 18.27
CA SER A 7 4.72 -0.90 18.36
C SER A 7 5.63 -1.02 17.13
N GLY A 8 6.82 -1.58 17.32
CA GLY A 8 7.73 -1.95 16.24
C GLY A 8 7.17 -3.06 15.34
N ALA A 9 6.27 -3.91 15.87
CA ALA A 9 5.60 -4.96 15.12
C ALA A 9 4.54 -4.45 14.12
N ILE A 10 4.27 -3.14 14.07
CA ILE A 10 3.33 -2.53 13.13
C ILE A 10 4.08 -1.56 12.22
N VAL A 11 4.32 -1.99 10.98
CA VAL A 11 5.08 -1.23 9.98
C VAL A 11 4.24 -0.89 8.77
N THR A 12 4.64 0.11 7.98
CA THR A 12 4.00 0.36 6.68
C THR A 12 4.66 -0.44 5.57
N ASN A 13 3.93 -0.66 4.48
CA ASN A 13 4.50 -1.17 3.24
C ASN A 13 5.74 -0.36 2.78
N MET A 14 5.77 0.95 2.98
CA MET A 14 6.93 1.78 2.62
C MET A 14 8.14 1.53 3.53
N MET A 15 7.94 1.23 4.82
CA MET A 15 9.02 0.80 5.71
C MET A 15 9.60 -0.55 5.25
N VAL A 16 8.75 -1.49 4.83
CA VAL A 16 9.19 -2.77 4.26
C VAL A 16 10.02 -2.55 2.99
N GLU A 17 9.64 -1.61 2.11
CA GLU A 17 10.48 -1.23 0.96
C GLU A 17 11.85 -0.70 1.37
N ARG A 18 11.93 0.08 2.44
CA ARG A 18 13.21 0.58 2.96
C ARG A 18 14.03 -0.56 3.55
N MET A 19 13.42 -1.46 4.30
CA MET A 19 14.09 -2.61 4.90
C MET A 19 14.63 -3.60 3.85
N ALA A 20 13.83 -3.94 2.84
CA ALA A 20 14.21 -4.86 1.78
C ALA A 20 15.28 -4.30 0.82
N ALA A 21 15.48 -2.98 0.79
CA ALA A 21 16.51 -2.37 -0.06
C ALA A 21 17.92 -2.72 0.47
N PRO A 22 18.87 -3.17 -0.38
CA PRO A 22 20.24 -3.49 0.05
C PRO A 22 20.98 -2.30 0.69
N GLY A 23 20.77 -1.08 0.18
CA GLY A 23 21.26 0.17 0.78
C GLY A 23 20.29 0.78 1.82
N GLY A 24 19.37 -0.02 2.34
CA GLY A 24 18.40 0.36 3.35
C GLY A 24 18.97 0.36 4.77
N PRO A 25 18.20 0.85 5.76
CA PRO A 25 18.63 0.92 7.16
C PRO A 25 18.96 -0.44 7.78
N THR A 26 18.45 -1.54 7.22
CA THR A 26 18.64 -2.91 7.72
C THR A 26 19.48 -3.77 6.76
N GLY A 27 20.15 -3.15 5.78
CA GLY A 27 21.02 -3.86 4.84
C GLY A 27 20.30 -4.89 3.96
N GLY A 28 19.02 -4.67 3.65
CA GLY A 28 18.20 -5.58 2.83
C GLY A 28 17.39 -6.61 3.63
N LYS A 29 17.48 -6.62 4.96
CA LYS A 29 16.75 -7.57 5.81
C LYS A 29 15.41 -7.01 6.30
N ILE A 30 14.33 -7.78 6.16
CA ILE A 30 13.02 -7.44 6.72
C ILE A 30 12.97 -7.92 8.17
N VAL A 31 13.05 -7.00 9.12
CA VAL A 31 13.09 -7.30 10.56
C VAL A 31 11.93 -6.63 11.29
N ILE A 32 11.76 -6.94 12.58
CA ILE A 32 10.87 -6.19 13.47
C ILE A 32 11.66 -4.99 14.03
N PRO A 33 11.35 -3.73 13.67
CA PRO A 33 12.06 -2.56 14.20
C PRO A 33 12.16 -2.55 15.72
N GLY A 34 13.37 -2.35 16.24
CA GLY A 34 13.62 -2.30 17.69
C GLY A 34 13.65 -3.66 18.38
N SER A 35 13.64 -4.77 17.62
CA SER A 35 13.75 -6.14 18.12
C SER A 35 14.89 -6.87 17.43
N ASP A 36 15.54 -7.78 18.14
CA ASP A 36 16.56 -8.68 17.60
C ASP A 36 15.94 -9.99 17.03
N LYS A 37 14.61 -10.12 17.08
CA LYS A 37 13.89 -11.30 16.57
C LYS A 37 13.61 -11.16 15.07
N GLU A 38 13.84 -12.25 14.34
CA GLU A 38 13.36 -12.39 12.97
C GLU A 38 11.87 -12.77 12.97
N PRO A 39 11.04 -12.16 12.11
CA PRO A 39 9.62 -12.48 12.03
C PRO A 39 9.37 -13.84 11.36
N GLU A 40 8.59 -14.71 12.01
CA GLU A 40 8.15 -16.01 11.47
C GLU A 40 6.73 -15.94 10.89
N SER A 41 6.00 -14.86 11.19
CA SER A 41 4.63 -14.64 10.73
C SER A 41 4.35 -13.17 10.39
N PHE A 42 3.61 -12.96 9.31
CA PHE A 42 3.32 -11.64 8.74
C PHE A 42 1.84 -11.47 8.47
N ALA A 43 1.27 -10.30 8.78
CA ALA A 43 -0.07 -9.91 8.35
C ALA A 43 -0.01 -8.68 7.44
N PHE A 44 -0.50 -8.79 6.21
CA PHE A 44 -0.75 -7.64 5.35
C PHE A 44 -2.17 -7.11 5.54
N VAL A 45 -2.28 -5.85 5.96
CA VAL A 45 -3.55 -5.16 6.14
C VAL A 45 -3.83 -4.32 4.90
N GLN A 46 -4.64 -4.84 3.97
CA GLN A 46 -5.01 -4.10 2.77
C GLN A 46 -5.88 -2.89 3.08
N CYS A 47 -5.80 -1.89 2.22
CA CYS A 47 -6.61 -0.68 2.32
C CYS A 47 -6.40 0.07 3.65
N ALA A 48 -5.20 -0.02 4.25
CA ALA A 48 -4.87 0.71 5.47
C ALA A 48 -4.91 2.23 5.19
N GLY A 49 -6.01 2.87 5.58
CA GLY A 49 -6.28 4.28 5.30
C GLY A 49 -6.81 4.58 3.89
N SER A 50 -7.16 3.57 3.08
CA SER A 50 -7.79 3.76 1.75
C SER A 50 -9.13 3.07 1.69
N ARG A 51 -10.01 3.51 0.77
CA ARG A 51 -11.41 3.06 0.73
C ARG A 51 -12.03 3.19 2.12
N ASP A 52 -11.78 4.34 2.72
CA ASP A 52 -12.21 4.71 4.04
C ASP A 52 -12.86 6.08 3.98
N GLU A 53 -14.16 6.14 4.26
CA GLU A 53 -14.96 7.37 4.21
C GLU A 53 -14.46 8.43 5.20
N THR A 54 -13.70 8.02 6.22
CA THR A 54 -13.16 8.93 7.25
C THR A 54 -11.72 9.37 7.00
N HIS A 55 -11.07 8.86 5.94
CA HIS A 55 -9.67 9.20 5.62
C HIS A 55 -9.42 9.40 4.12
N LEU A 56 -9.07 8.33 3.37
CA LEU A 56 -8.99 8.38 1.90
C LEU A 56 -10.13 7.54 1.32
N GLU A 57 -11.17 8.20 0.79
CA GLU A 57 -12.37 7.53 0.26
C GLU A 57 -12.09 6.67 -0.99
N TYR A 58 -10.96 6.92 -1.65
CA TYR A 58 -10.60 6.27 -2.91
C TYR A 58 -9.66 5.07 -2.74
N CYS A 59 -9.56 4.27 -3.80
CA CYS A 59 -8.57 3.20 -3.89
C CYS A 59 -7.21 3.77 -4.31
N SER A 60 -6.16 3.43 -3.57
CA SER A 60 -4.79 3.87 -3.86
C SER A 60 -4.09 3.10 -4.99
N HIS A 61 -4.80 2.23 -5.70
CA HIS A 61 -4.40 1.50 -6.91
C HIS A 61 -3.25 0.48 -6.74
N ILE A 62 -2.22 0.79 -5.96
CA ILE A 62 -0.95 0.07 -5.93
C ILE A 62 -0.80 -0.89 -4.74
N CYS A 63 -1.59 -0.71 -3.67
CA CYS A 63 -1.37 -1.39 -2.39
C CYS A 63 -1.47 -2.91 -2.49
N CYS A 64 -2.46 -3.43 -3.25
CA CYS A 64 -2.57 -4.87 -3.50
C CYS A 64 -1.34 -5.44 -4.21
N MET A 65 -0.88 -4.77 -5.27
CA MET A 65 0.30 -5.18 -6.04
C MET A 65 1.59 -5.09 -5.22
N ALA A 66 1.71 -4.05 -4.38
CA ALA A 66 2.84 -3.89 -3.47
C ALA A 66 2.92 -5.06 -2.48
N THR A 67 1.79 -5.49 -1.92
CA THR A 67 1.76 -6.68 -1.05
C THR A 67 2.23 -7.93 -1.77
N PHE A 68 1.71 -8.24 -2.96
CA PHE A 68 2.18 -9.42 -3.72
C PHE A 68 3.68 -9.35 -4.05
N LYS A 69 4.19 -8.16 -4.32
CA LYS A 69 5.64 -7.95 -4.49
C LYS A 69 6.40 -8.26 -3.19
N GLN A 70 5.95 -7.70 -2.07
CA GLN A 70 6.58 -7.89 -0.76
C GLN A 70 6.47 -9.33 -0.24
N MET A 71 5.44 -10.08 -0.63
CA MET A 71 5.38 -11.53 -0.39
C MET A 71 6.56 -12.26 -1.02
N ASN A 72 7.03 -11.88 -2.21
CA ASN A 72 8.24 -12.49 -2.79
C ASN A 72 9.48 -12.14 -1.94
N TYR A 73 9.61 -10.90 -1.46
CA TYR A 73 10.73 -10.52 -0.58
C TYR A 73 10.74 -11.36 0.70
N ILE A 74 9.56 -11.57 1.30
CA ILE A 74 9.42 -12.44 2.47
C ILE A 74 9.80 -13.86 2.10
N ARG A 75 9.33 -14.42 0.99
CA ARG A 75 9.68 -15.80 0.59
C ARG A 75 11.16 -16.00 0.28
N GLU A 76 11.85 -14.97 -0.22
CA GLU A 76 13.30 -15.00 -0.46
C GLU A 76 14.12 -15.05 0.84
N GLN A 77 13.62 -14.46 1.93
CA GLN A 77 14.34 -14.35 3.21
C GLN A 77 13.84 -15.37 4.26
N TYR A 78 12.54 -15.64 4.25
CA TYR A 78 11.81 -16.45 5.21
C TYR A 78 10.87 -17.44 4.47
N PRO A 79 11.41 -18.51 3.84
CA PRO A 79 10.63 -19.43 3.01
C PRO A 79 9.45 -20.08 3.73
N GLU A 80 9.58 -20.32 5.04
CA GLU A 80 8.57 -21.00 5.86
C GLU A 80 7.61 -20.06 6.58
N ALA A 81 7.81 -18.75 6.50
CA ALA A 81 7.02 -17.80 7.27
C ALA A 81 5.53 -17.85 6.92
N LYS A 82 4.65 -17.73 7.90
CA LYS A 82 3.20 -17.68 7.66
C LYS A 82 2.81 -16.28 7.20
N ILE A 83 2.10 -16.17 6.08
CA ILE A 83 1.63 -14.88 5.55
C ILE A 83 0.11 -14.85 5.58
N TYR A 84 -0.46 -13.83 6.20
CA TYR A 84 -1.90 -13.60 6.24
C TYR A 84 -2.20 -12.31 5.49
N VAL A 85 -3.10 -12.32 4.52
CA VAL A 85 -3.49 -11.13 3.76
C VAL A 85 -4.96 -10.85 4.02
N PHE A 86 -5.24 -9.76 4.74
CA PHE A 86 -6.59 -9.28 5.01
C PHE A 86 -7.01 -8.29 3.94
N TYR A 87 -8.09 -8.57 3.21
CA TYR A 87 -8.50 -7.78 2.06
C TYR A 87 -10.02 -7.65 1.86
N ILE A 88 -10.44 -6.55 1.23
CA ILE A 88 -11.81 -6.39 0.73
C ILE A 88 -11.91 -6.99 -0.68
N ASP A 89 -11.08 -6.46 -1.59
CA ASP A 89 -10.90 -6.93 -2.97
C ASP A 89 -9.40 -6.91 -3.31
N LEU A 90 -8.93 -7.91 -4.06
CA LEU A 90 -7.57 -7.91 -4.61
C LEU A 90 -7.59 -7.28 -6.00
N ARG A 91 -7.12 -6.03 -6.11
CA ARG A 91 -7.18 -5.27 -7.36
C ARG A 91 -5.85 -5.38 -8.13
N THR A 92 -5.80 -6.32 -9.07
CA THR A 92 -4.61 -6.63 -9.89
C THR A 92 -4.93 -6.51 -11.39
N PRO A 93 -5.04 -5.29 -11.95
CA PRO A 93 -5.60 -5.09 -13.28
C PRO A 93 -4.73 -5.67 -14.41
N GLY A 94 -5.37 -6.21 -15.44
CA GLY A 94 -4.72 -6.60 -16.69
C GLY A 94 -3.72 -7.75 -16.54
N LYS A 95 -2.47 -7.51 -16.95
CA LYS A 95 -1.43 -8.56 -17.00
C LYS A 95 -0.96 -9.03 -15.62
N TYR A 96 -1.37 -8.36 -14.55
CA TYR A 96 -0.98 -8.70 -13.17
C TYR A 96 -1.71 -9.93 -12.61
N GLU A 97 -2.74 -10.44 -13.30
CA GLU A 97 -3.51 -11.60 -12.85
C GLU A 97 -2.63 -12.82 -12.55
N LYS A 98 -1.73 -13.18 -13.47
CA LYS A 98 -0.82 -14.31 -13.29
C LYS A 98 0.14 -14.13 -12.12
N PHE A 99 0.54 -12.88 -11.86
CA PHE A 99 1.37 -12.57 -10.70
C PHE A 99 0.59 -12.78 -9.40
N ARG A 100 -0.67 -12.32 -9.36
CA ARG A 100 -1.58 -12.58 -8.25
C ARG A 100 -1.77 -14.08 -8.00
N GLU A 101 -2.15 -14.82 -9.04
CA GLU A 101 -2.42 -16.26 -8.95
C GLU A 101 -1.22 -17.04 -8.41
N LYS A 102 -0.01 -16.74 -8.90
CA LYS A 102 1.22 -17.36 -8.41
C LYS A 102 1.38 -17.20 -6.90
N LEU A 103 1.16 -15.99 -6.38
CA LEU A 103 1.37 -15.69 -4.95
C LEU A 103 0.19 -16.14 -4.09
N MET A 104 -1.01 -16.26 -4.67
CA MET A 104 -2.16 -16.85 -3.99
C MET A 104 -2.06 -18.37 -3.85
N ALA A 105 -1.29 -19.03 -4.73
CA ALA A 105 -1.03 -20.47 -4.66
C ALA A 105 0.06 -20.85 -3.64
N ASP A 106 0.60 -19.89 -2.90
CA ASP A 106 1.57 -20.13 -1.82
C ASP A 106 0.90 -20.87 -0.65
N GLU A 107 1.37 -22.08 -0.37
CA GLU A 107 0.82 -22.98 0.67
C GLU A 107 0.94 -22.40 2.09
N ASN A 108 1.87 -21.47 2.31
CA ASN A 108 2.09 -20.79 3.58
C ASN A 108 1.42 -19.41 3.63
N ALA A 109 0.61 -19.05 2.61
CA ALA A 109 -0.17 -17.83 2.57
C ALA A 109 -1.67 -18.11 2.75
N THR A 110 -2.32 -17.35 3.62
CA THR A 110 -3.78 -17.39 3.84
C THR A 110 -4.38 -16.04 3.46
N PHE A 111 -5.40 -16.07 2.60
CA PHE A 111 -6.10 -14.87 2.13
C PHE A 111 -7.45 -14.79 2.82
N ILE A 112 -7.63 -13.76 3.64
CA ILE A 112 -8.80 -13.56 4.49
C ILE A 112 -9.59 -12.39 3.93
N LYS A 113 -10.82 -12.66 3.46
CA LYS A 113 -11.67 -11.64 2.87
C LYS A 113 -12.38 -10.85 3.97
N GLY A 114 -11.69 -9.89 4.58
CA GLY A 114 -12.21 -9.02 5.63
C GLY A 114 -11.43 -7.71 5.73
N LYS A 115 -12.13 -6.59 5.96
CA LYS A 115 -11.47 -5.34 6.34
C LYS A 115 -11.07 -5.46 7.82
N VAL A 116 -9.80 -5.18 8.11
CA VAL A 116 -9.31 -5.16 9.49
C VAL A 116 -10.00 -4.04 10.25
N ALA A 117 -10.58 -4.38 11.40
CA ALA A 117 -11.27 -3.47 12.28
C ALA A 117 -10.30 -2.84 13.30
N ASP A 118 -9.36 -3.64 13.83
CA ASP A 118 -8.44 -3.23 14.88
C ASP A 118 -7.15 -4.06 14.88
N THR A 119 -6.11 -3.54 15.53
CA THR A 119 -4.88 -4.27 15.83
C THR A 119 -4.55 -4.17 17.32
N VAL A 120 -4.24 -5.28 17.97
CA VAL A 120 -3.90 -5.32 19.40
C VAL A 120 -2.43 -5.67 19.56
N ILE A 121 -1.68 -4.84 20.28
CA ILE A 121 -0.25 -5.09 20.56
C ILE A 121 -0.17 -6.12 21.68
N GLU A 122 0.57 -7.20 21.44
CA GLU A 122 0.71 -8.29 22.38
C GLU A 122 1.89 -8.07 23.34
N ALA A 123 1.82 -8.66 24.53
CA ALA A 123 2.84 -8.51 25.57
C ALA A 123 4.20 -9.14 25.20
N ASP A 124 4.21 -10.10 24.27
CA ASP A 124 5.41 -10.77 23.77
C ASP A 124 6.14 -10.01 22.65
N GLY A 125 5.57 -8.86 22.24
CA GLY A 125 6.07 -8.00 21.18
C GLY A 125 5.40 -8.20 19.82
N GLY A 126 4.51 -9.18 19.67
CA GLY A 126 3.73 -9.40 18.45
C GLY A 126 2.51 -8.47 18.32
N VAL A 127 1.66 -8.79 17.36
CA VAL A 127 0.40 -8.06 17.11
C VAL A 127 -0.70 -9.00 16.66
N THR A 128 -1.88 -8.85 17.26
CA THR A 128 -3.11 -9.52 16.83
C THR A 128 -3.91 -8.63 15.90
N VAL A 129 -4.19 -9.13 14.70
CA VAL A 129 -5.02 -8.48 13.69
C VAL A 129 -6.45 -8.98 13.80
N ILE A 130 -7.41 -8.07 13.96
CA ILE A 130 -8.82 -8.39 14.16
C ILE A 130 -9.63 -7.98 12.93
N ALA A 131 -10.35 -8.94 12.34
CA ALA A 131 -11.23 -8.70 11.20
C ALA A 131 -12.51 -9.54 11.32
N GLU A 132 -13.49 -9.23 10.49
CA GLU A 132 -14.63 -10.10 10.22
C GLU A 132 -14.42 -10.74 8.84
N ASP A 133 -14.52 -12.06 8.76
CA ASP A 133 -14.50 -12.76 7.48
C ASP A 133 -15.84 -12.55 6.77
N ALA A 134 -15.82 -11.85 5.65
CA ALA A 134 -17.02 -11.55 4.88
C ALA A 134 -17.62 -12.77 4.17
N VAL A 135 -16.92 -13.91 4.12
CA VAL A 135 -17.40 -15.17 3.56
C VAL A 135 -18.14 -16.00 4.62
N THR A 136 -17.58 -16.11 5.82
CA THR A 136 -18.16 -16.94 6.90
C THR A 136 -19.00 -16.15 7.91
N GLY A 137 -18.79 -14.82 8.01
CA GLY A 137 -19.35 -13.96 9.05
C GLY A 137 -18.66 -14.11 10.40
N GLU A 138 -17.58 -14.91 10.49
CA GLU A 138 -16.88 -15.16 11.74
C GLU A 138 -15.87 -14.04 12.04
N ARG A 139 -15.76 -13.73 13.33
CA ARG A 139 -14.70 -12.84 13.81
C ARG A 139 -13.38 -13.60 13.82
N ILE A 140 -12.40 -13.07 13.08
CA ILE A 140 -11.03 -13.59 13.04
C ILE A 140 -10.14 -12.74 13.94
N GLN A 141 -9.29 -13.42 14.71
CA GLN A 141 -8.20 -12.83 15.46
C GLN A 141 -6.94 -13.62 15.12
N GLN A 142 -6.00 -12.98 14.43
CA GLN A 142 -4.77 -13.61 13.97
C GLN A 142 -3.56 -12.91 14.57
N SER A 143 -2.87 -13.59 15.48
CA SER A 143 -1.59 -13.12 16.03
C SER A 143 -0.47 -13.36 15.01
N VAL A 144 0.39 -12.36 14.83
CA VAL A 144 1.58 -12.40 13.98
C VAL A 144 2.73 -11.62 14.61
N ASP A 145 3.95 -11.87 14.15
CA ASP A 145 5.14 -11.15 14.60
C ASP A 145 5.24 -9.76 13.97
N LEU A 146 4.79 -9.60 12.72
CA LEU A 146 4.87 -8.34 12.00
C LEU A 146 3.60 -8.05 11.17
N ALA A 147 2.87 -7.00 11.53
CA ALA A 147 1.79 -6.45 10.71
C ALA A 147 2.32 -5.36 9.76
N VAL A 148 2.08 -5.56 8.47
CA VAL A 148 2.40 -4.62 7.39
C VAL A 148 1.12 -3.92 6.94
N LEU A 149 0.99 -2.64 7.29
CA LEU A 149 -0.07 -1.77 6.82
C LEU A 149 0.17 -1.39 5.36
N ALA A 150 -0.67 -1.89 4.45
CA ALA A 150 -0.60 -1.53 3.03
C ALA A 150 -1.22 -0.14 2.80
N THR A 151 -0.47 0.88 3.20
CA THR A 151 -0.92 2.27 3.22
C THR A 151 -1.15 2.84 1.83
N GLY A 152 -2.09 3.79 1.76
CA GLY A 152 -2.51 4.45 0.53
C GLY A 152 -1.57 5.55 0.03
N MET A 153 -1.96 6.16 -1.09
CA MET A 153 -1.32 7.34 -1.66
C MET A 153 -2.19 8.57 -1.43
N GLN A 154 -1.72 9.47 -0.56
CA GLN A 154 -2.32 10.79 -0.36
C GLN A 154 -1.57 11.83 -1.20
N PRO A 155 -2.27 12.77 -1.87
CA PRO A 155 -1.62 13.88 -2.54
C PRO A 155 -0.78 14.71 -1.57
N SER A 156 0.43 15.06 -1.97
CA SER A 156 1.29 15.97 -1.18
C SER A 156 0.70 17.38 -1.02
N LEU A 157 -0.28 17.74 -1.85
CA LEU A 157 -0.99 19.02 -1.77
C LEU A 157 -2.20 18.99 -0.82
N ALA A 158 -2.54 17.84 -0.23
CA ALA A 158 -3.67 17.74 0.69
C ALA A 158 -3.50 18.64 1.92
N ASP A 159 -2.28 18.74 2.46
CA ASP A 159 -1.99 19.55 3.66
C ASP A 159 -1.54 20.98 3.33
N GLY A 160 -1.00 21.20 2.13
CA GLY A 160 -0.42 22.49 1.70
C GLY A 160 -1.33 23.36 0.82
N GLY A 161 -2.43 22.80 0.32
CA GLY A 161 -3.31 23.44 -0.65
C GLY A 161 -2.69 23.57 -2.04
N ALA A 162 -3.50 24.05 -2.99
CA ALA A 162 -3.08 24.25 -4.37
C ALA A 162 -2.23 25.54 -4.50
N PRO A 163 -1.09 25.52 -5.21
CA PRO A 163 -0.44 26.74 -5.67
C PRO A 163 -1.40 27.65 -6.46
N ALA A 164 -1.14 28.96 -6.46
CA ALA A 164 -2.02 29.93 -7.10
C ALA A 164 -2.34 29.57 -8.57
N GLY A 165 -3.64 29.50 -8.88
CA GLY A 165 -4.14 29.20 -10.23
C GLY A 165 -4.29 27.72 -10.56
N LEU A 166 -3.76 26.81 -9.72
CA LEU A 166 -3.93 25.37 -9.88
C LEU A 166 -5.26 24.91 -9.26
N ALA A 167 -6.04 24.13 -10.02
CA ALA A 167 -7.26 23.52 -9.52
C ALA A 167 -6.97 22.10 -9.03
N LEU A 168 -7.65 21.68 -7.95
CA LEU A 168 -7.63 20.32 -7.43
C LEU A 168 -9.04 19.72 -7.47
N ASP A 169 -9.13 18.40 -7.53
CA ASP A 169 -10.39 17.68 -7.33
C ASP A 169 -10.74 17.58 -5.84
N THR A 170 -11.87 16.95 -5.52
CA THR A 170 -12.35 16.76 -4.14
C THR A 170 -11.38 15.96 -3.27
N ASN A 171 -10.48 15.20 -3.89
CA ASN A 171 -9.48 14.38 -3.24
C ASN A 171 -8.09 15.02 -3.26
N SER A 172 -7.98 16.31 -3.58
CA SER A 172 -6.73 17.09 -3.66
C SER A 172 -5.75 16.67 -4.77
N PHE A 173 -6.21 15.92 -5.78
CA PHE A 173 -5.40 15.64 -6.97
C PHE A 173 -5.51 16.77 -8.00
N VAL A 174 -4.44 16.96 -8.78
CA VAL A 174 -4.31 18.06 -9.74
C VAL A 174 -5.25 17.90 -10.93
N LEU A 175 -6.07 18.92 -11.16
CA LEU A 175 -6.86 19.10 -12.38
C LEU A 175 -6.07 19.92 -13.40
N SER A 176 -5.91 19.38 -14.62
CA SER A 176 -5.25 20.10 -15.72
C SER A 176 -6.13 21.23 -16.25
N ASP A 177 -5.56 22.42 -16.45
CA ASP A 177 -6.16 23.56 -17.15
C ASP A 177 -5.23 23.97 -18.30
N PHE A 178 -5.52 23.44 -19.50
CA PHE A 178 -4.67 23.66 -20.67
C PHE A 178 -4.68 25.09 -21.18
N ASN A 179 -5.72 25.88 -20.87
CA ASN A 179 -5.80 27.28 -21.28
C ASN A 179 -4.85 28.15 -20.46
N LYS A 180 -4.58 27.75 -19.21
CA LYS A 180 -3.61 28.39 -18.32
C LYS A 180 -2.24 27.73 -18.33
N GLY A 181 -2.06 26.68 -19.13
CA GLY A 181 -0.80 25.93 -19.21
C GLY A 181 -0.56 24.98 -18.02
N PHE A 182 -1.54 24.72 -17.16
CA PHE A 182 -1.41 23.77 -16.05
C PHE A 182 -1.68 22.34 -16.53
N ILE A 183 -0.67 21.47 -16.41
CA ILE A 183 -0.76 20.09 -16.86
C ILE A 183 -0.32 19.16 -15.73
N GLY A 184 -1.28 18.52 -15.05
CA GLY A 184 -0.98 17.44 -14.13
C GLY A 184 -0.33 16.24 -14.85
N ALA A 185 0.52 15.52 -14.14
CA ALA A 185 1.19 14.31 -14.61
C ALA A 185 1.40 13.31 -13.45
N GLY A 186 1.42 12.02 -13.76
CA GLY A 186 1.73 10.97 -12.79
C GLY A 186 0.82 10.96 -11.57
N CYS A 187 1.42 10.64 -10.42
CA CYS A 187 0.73 10.56 -9.14
C CYS A 187 0.10 11.89 -8.69
N ALA A 188 0.48 13.03 -9.27
CA ALA A 188 -0.17 14.31 -8.97
C ALA A 188 -1.64 14.33 -9.45
N LYS A 189 -2.00 13.53 -10.47
CA LYS A 189 -3.37 13.48 -11.01
C LYS A 189 -4.29 12.46 -10.36
N LYS A 190 -3.71 11.41 -9.79
CA LYS A 190 -4.40 10.26 -9.18
C LYS A 190 -3.36 9.30 -8.61
N ALA A 191 -3.77 8.45 -7.67
CA ALA A 191 -2.97 7.28 -7.32
C ALA A 191 -2.74 6.38 -8.55
N ALA A 192 -1.48 6.06 -8.84
CA ALA A 192 -1.10 5.35 -10.06
C ALA A 192 0.19 4.54 -9.85
N ASP A 193 0.36 3.49 -10.65
CA ASP A 193 1.61 2.75 -10.72
C ASP A 193 2.66 3.46 -11.59
N VAL A 194 3.85 2.87 -11.68
CA VAL A 194 4.99 3.42 -12.43
C VAL A 194 4.68 3.51 -13.93
N VAL A 195 4.03 2.50 -14.51
CA VAL A 195 3.76 2.43 -15.95
C VAL A 195 2.75 3.51 -16.35
N THR A 196 1.64 3.59 -15.63
CA THR A 196 0.60 4.61 -15.80
C THR A 196 1.19 6.01 -15.61
N THR A 197 2.06 6.17 -14.62
CA THR A 197 2.76 7.42 -14.37
C THR A 197 3.64 7.81 -15.56
N ALA A 198 4.51 6.93 -16.04
CA ALA A 198 5.37 7.20 -17.18
C ALA A 198 4.58 7.56 -18.45
N GLN A 199 3.50 6.83 -18.74
CA GLN A 199 2.61 7.13 -19.86
C GLN A 199 1.95 8.51 -19.71
N SER A 200 1.37 8.80 -18.54
CA SER A 200 0.71 10.08 -18.29
C SER A 200 1.67 11.27 -18.35
N SER A 201 2.91 11.11 -17.85
CA SER A 201 3.95 12.13 -17.91
C SER A 201 4.44 12.38 -19.33
N THR A 202 4.56 11.33 -20.15
CA THR A 202 4.89 11.46 -21.57
C THR A 202 3.79 12.23 -22.31
N ALA A 203 2.52 11.88 -22.04
CA ALA A 203 1.38 12.59 -22.61
C ALA A 203 1.33 14.06 -22.16
N ALA A 204 1.67 14.34 -20.89
CA ALA A 204 1.77 15.70 -20.37
C ALA A 204 2.84 16.52 -21.10
N ALA A 205 4.03 15.94 -21.33
CA ALA A 205 5.11 16.60 -22.07
C ALA A 205 4.69 16.93 -23.52
N LEU A 206 4.08 15.97 -24.22
CA LEU A 206 3.54 16.21 -25.58
C LEU A 206 2.49 17.32 -25.58
N LYS A 207 1.61 17.33 -24.58
CA LYS A 207 0.58 18.35 -24.45
C LYS A 207 1.17 19.73 -24.16
N ALA A 208 2.21 19.81 -23.34
CA ALA A 208 2.92 21.05 -23.04
C ALA A 208 3.51 21.68 -24.32
N ILE A 209 4.12 20.87 -25.20
CA ILE A 209 4.66 21.32 -26.49
C ILE A 209 3.55 21.90 -27.39
N GLN A 210 2.37 21.30 -27.38
CA GLN A 210 1.24 21.78 -28.19
C GLN A 210 0.68 23.10 -27.67
N VAL A 211 0.65 23.28 -26.35
CA VAL A 211 0.14 24.49 -25.70
C VAL A 211 1.14 25.65 -25.86
N SER A 212 2.45 25.39 -25.78
CA SER A 212 3.48 26.43 -25.90
C SER A 212 3.73 26.94 -27.32
N ARG A 213 3.25 26.21 -28.34
CA ARG A 213 3.34 26.61 -29.76
C ARG A 213 2.15 27.45 -30.24
N ARG A 214 1.18 27.73 -29.36
CA ARG A 214 0.05 28.63 -29.62
C ARG A 214 0.35 30.01 -29.07
#